data_AF-A0A815J8U9-F1
#
_entry.id   AF-A0A815J8U9-F1
#
_cell.length_a   1.000
_cell.length_b   1.000
_cell.length_c   1.000
_cell.angle_alpha   90.00
_cell.angle_beta   90.00
_cell.angle_gamma   90.00
#
_symmetry.space_group_name_H-M   'P 1'
#
loop_
_entity.id
_entity.type
_entity.pdbx_description
1 polymer ?
#
loop_
_entity_poly.entity_id
_entity_poly.type
_entity_poly.pdbx_seq_one_letter_code
_entity_poly.pdbx_strand_id
1 'polypeptide(L)'
;MSLLCVVTNCGEGMNYQALGKSLNGVCQTGAWNCFHEFNRIEASVLSIVSTQVKTIQQALSLHLKEFLFEHNEIRLISTVGIFITMNPGYAGRTELPESVKTLFRPVVVV
;
A
#
# COMPACT_ATOMS: atom_id res chain seq x y z
N MET A 1 9.84 -15.13 -11.95
CA MET A 1 8.63 -14.27 -12.02
C MET A 1 8.95 -13.10 -12.94
N SER A 2 8.10 -12.80 -13.91
CA SER A 2 8.29 -11.68 -14.85
C SER A 2 7.19 -10.65 -14.58
N LEU A 3 7.28 -9.96 -13.44
CA LEU A 3 6.29 -8.97 -12.97
C LEU A 3 6.92 -7.59 -12.92
N LEU A 4 6.17 -6.57 -13.35
CA LEU A 4 6.57 -5.19 -13.19
C LEU A 4 6.45 -4.79 -11.72
N CYS A 5 7.54 -4.28 -11.14
CA CYS A 5 7.56 -3.70 -9.80
C CYS A 5 7.80 -2.19 -9.92
N VAL A 6 6.81 -1.41 -9.51
CA VAL A 6 6.90 0.05 -9.42
C VAL A 6 7.41 0.41 -8.04
N VAL A 7 8.44 1.25 -7.97
CA VAL A 7 8.95 1.77 -6.70
C VAL A 7 8.52 3.22 -6.54
N THR A 8 7.73 3.49 -5.52
CA THR A 8 7.19 4.84 -5.25
C THR A 8 7.90 5.42 -4.03
N ASN A 9 8.76 6.42 -4.23
CA ASN A 9 9.43 7.09 -3.12
C ASN A 9 8.45 7.99 -2.36
N CYS A 10 8.24 7.69 -1.07
CA CYS A 10 7.26 8.35 -0.24
C CYS A 10 7.84 9.61 0.42
N GLY A 11 6.99 10.59 0.70
CA GLY A 11 7.41 11.85 1.34
C GLY A 11 6.26 12.57 2.04
N GLU A 12 6.62 13.63 2.77
CA GLU A 12 5.73 14.37 3.70
C GLU A 12 4.51 15.01 3.00
N GLY A 13 4.59 15.29 1.69
CA GLY A 13 3.48 15.87 0.93
C GLY A 13 2.52 14.86 0.30
N MET A 14 2.71 13.55 0.52
CA MET A 14 1.81 12.56 -0.08
C MET A 14 0.50 12.45 0.69
N ASN A 15 -0.60 12.50 -0.05
CA ASN A 15 -1.95 12.35 0.48
C ASN A 15 -2.54 10.97 0.15
N TYR A 16 -3.62 10.62 0.85
CA TYR A 16 -4.31 9.34 0.70
C TYR A 16 -4.92 9.16 -0.71
N GLN A 17 -5.22 10.24 -1.43
CA GLN A 17 -5.76 10.19 -2.78
C GLN A 17 -4.71 9.74 -3.81
N ALA A 18 -3.49 10.23 -3.70
CA ALA A 18 -2.38 9.82 -4.58
C ALA A 18 -1.99 8.36 -4.36
N LEU A 19 -1.96 7.93 -3.10
CA LEU A 19 -1.72 6.53 -2.73
C LEU A 19 -2.89 5.64 -3.21
N GLY A 20 -4.13 6.05 -3.00
CA GLY A 20 -5.32 5.35 -3.49
C GLY A 20 -5.32 5.18 -5.01
N LYS A 21 -4.95 6.21 -5.78
CA LYS A 21 -4.78 6.12 -7.24
C LYS A 21 -3.70 5.11 -7.64
N SER A 22 -2.57 5.10 -6.92
CA SER A 22 -1.48 4.15 -7.16
C SER A 22 -1.92 2.72 -6.86
N LEU A 23 -2.63 2.50 -5.74
CA LEU A 23 -3.21 1.22 -5.34
C LEU A 23 -4.23 0.72 -6.36
N ASN A 24 -5.14 1.59 -6.80
CA ASN A 24 -6.12 1.29 -7.84
C ASN A 24 -5.41 0.82 -9.14
N GLY A 25 -4.40 1.58 -9.59
CA GLY A 25 -3.62 1.23 -10.78
C GLY A 25 -2.94 -0.15 -10.68
N VAL A 26 -2.33 -0.48 -9.54
CA VAL A 26 -1.69 -1.78 -9.37
C VAL A 26 -2.68 -2.94 -9.23
N CYS A 27 -3.84 -2.72 -8.62
CA CYS A 27 -4.92 -3.72 -8.59
C CYS A 27 -5.39 -4.11 -10.00
N GLN A 28 -5.59 -3.12 -10.87
CA GLN A 28 -6.09 -3.35 -12.23
C GLN A 28 -5.03 -3.89 -13.20
N THR A 29 -3.75 -3.64 -12.94
CA THR A 29 -2.64 -4.12 -13.78
C THR A 29 -2.02 -5.42 -13.28
N GLY A 30 -2.22 -5.77 -12.01
CA GLY A 30 -1.56 -6.91 -11.39
C GLY A 30 -0.06 -6.71 -11.15
N ALA A 31 0.43 -5.47 -11.26
CA ALA A 31 1.81 -5.09 -10.98
C ALA A 31 2.08 -5.09 -9.46
N TRP A 32 3.34 -5.07 -9.10
CA TRP A 32 3.76 -4.86 -7.72
C TRP A 32 4.06 -3.38 -7.49
N ASN A 33 3.72 -2.87 -6.30
CA ASN A 33 4.16 -1.57 -5.85
C ASN A 33 4.97 -1.72 -4.56
N CYS A 34 6.15 -1.12 -4.53
CA CYS A 34 6.95 -0.96 -3.33
C CYS A 34 6.95 0.52 -2.94
N PHE A 35 6.24 0.84 -1.88
CA PHE A 35 6.26 2.18 -1.28
C PHE A 35 7.54 2.33 -0.45
N HIS A 36 8.50 3.06 -1.02
CA HIS A 36 9.80 3.28 -0.42
C HIS A 36 9.73 4.39 0.62
N GLU A 37 10.33 4.21 1.79
CA GLU A 37 10.29 5.18 2.89
C GLU A 37 8.87 5.52 3.38
N PHE A 38 8.00 4.51 3.46
CA PHE A 38 6.58 4.67 3.76
C PHE A 38 6.32 5.40 5.10
N ASN A 39 7.25 5.29 6.04
CA ASN A 39 7.24 5.96 7.34
C ASN A 39 7.59 7.46 7.29
N ARG A 40 7.66 8.08 6.11
CA ARG A 40 7.72 9.55 5.93
C ARG A 40 6.34 10.19 5.77
N ILE A 41 5.31 9.37 5.58
CA ILE A 41 3.93 9.83 5.41
C ILE A 41 3.37 10.12 6.81
N GLU A 42 2.53 11.15 6.91
CA GLU A 42 1.85 11.50 8.16
C GLU A 42 1.00 10.33 8.67
N ALA A 43 1.02 10.09 9.98
CA ALA A 43 0.29 8.98 10.61
C ALA A 43 -1.22 9.04 10.34
N SER A 44 -1.81 10.25 10.23
CA SER A 44 -3.22 10.46 9.89
C SER A 44 -3.56 9.91 8.50
N VAL A 45 -2.72 10.21 7.50
CA VAL A 45 -2.84 9.71 6.13
C VAL A 45 -2.64 8.19 6.07
N LEU A 46 -1.62 7.68 6.78
CA LEU A 46 -1.35 6.25 6.86
C LEU A 46 -2.54 5.46 7.43
N SER A 47 -3.26 6.02 8.41
CA SER A 47 -4.46 5.41 8.97
C SER A 47 -5.57 5.26 7.93
N ILE A 48 -5.79 6.26 7.07
CA ILE A 48 -6.76 6.19 5.97
C ILE A 48 -6.34 5.13 4.95
N VAL A 49 -5.06 5.14 4.56
CA VAL A 49 -4.48 4.18 3.60
C VAL A 49 -4.57 2.74 4.12
N SER A 50 -4.52 2.52 5.43
CA SER A 50 -4.72 1.20 6.02
C SER A 50 -6.06 0.57 5.61
N THR A 51 -7.12 1.38 5.57
CA THR A 51 -8.46 0.93 5.13
C THR A 51 -8.44 0.54 3.67
N GLN A 52 -7.78 1.34 2.81
CA GLN A 52 -7.64 1.05 1.38
C GLN A 52 -6.92 -0.29 1.14
N VAL A 53 -5.78 -0.50 1.80
CA VAL A 53 -5.00 -1.74 1.69
C VAL A 53 -5.80 -2.94 2.22
N LYS A 54 -6.53 -2.76 3.33
CA LYS A 54 -7.40 -3.79 3.90
C LYS A 54 -8.51 -4.21 2.94
N THR A 55 -9.16 -3.27 2.26
CA THR A 55 -10.19 -3.56 1.24
C THR A 55 -9.61 -4.44 0.12
N ILE A 56 -8.39 -4.14 -0.34
CA ILE A 56 -7.70 -4.94 -1.36
C ILE A 56 -7.37 -6.34 -0.84
N GLN A 57 -6.83 -6.46 0.39
CA GLN A 57 -6.54 -7.76 1.00
C GLN A 57 -7.77 -8.65 1.16
N GLN A 58 -8.92 -8.05 1.53
CA GLN A 58 -10.19 -8.76 1.62
C GLN A 58 -10.65 -9.27 0.25
N ALA A 59 -10.60 -8.43 -0.79
CA ALA A 59 -10.96 -8.83 -2.14
C ALA A 59 -10.06 -9.95 -2.69
N LEU A 60 -8.75 -9.91 -2.40
CA LEU A 60 -7.81 -10.97 -2.74
C LEU A 60 -8.11 -12.28 -2.00
N SER A 61 -8.42 -12.20 -0.70
CA SER A 61 -8.73 -13.37 0.13
C SER A 61 -10.04 -14.04 -0.28
N LEU A 62 -11.00 -13.27 -0.78
CA LEU A 62 -12.27 -13.77 -1.32
C LEU A 62 -12.18 -14.19 -2.80
N HIS A 63 -10.99 -14.11 -3.41
CA HIS A 63 -10.76 -14.42 -4.82
C HIS A 63 -11.69 -13.68 -5.80
N LEU A 64 -12.02 -12.43 -5.48
CA LEU A 64 -12.86 -11.60 -6.34
C LEU A 64 -12.11 -11.20 -7.61
N LYS A 65 -12.84 -11.05 -8.71
CA LYS A 65 -12.32 -10.51 -9.98
C LYS A 65 -12.53 -9.01 -10.11
N GLU A 66 -13.53 -8.49 -9.41
CA GLU A 66 -13.92 -7.08 -9.35
C GLU A 66 -14.39 -6.78 -7.92
N PHE A 67 -14.16 -5.56 -7.44
CA PHE A 67 -14.55 -5.13 -6.10
C PHE A 67 -14.71 -3.61 -6.03
N LEU A 68 -15.48 -3.14 -5.05
CA LEU A 68 -15.64 -1.71 -4.78
C LEU A 68 -14.40 -1.15 -4.07
N PHE A 69 -13.72 -0.21 -4.71
CA PHE A 69 -12.57 0.50 -4.17
C PHE A 69 -12.75 2.01 -4.38
N GLU A 70 -12.67 2.80 -3.29
CA GLU A 70 -12.84 4.26 -3.35
C GLU A 70 -14.11 4.68 -4.13
N HIS A 71 -15.24 4.01 -3.85
CA HIS A 71 -16.55 4.24 -4.48
C HIS A 71 -16.64 3.90 -5.98
N ASN A 72 -15.63 3.23 -6.54
CA ASN A 72 -15.62 2.76 -7.92
C ASN A 72 -15.46 1.24 -7.96
N GLU A 73 -16.21 0.58 -8.83
CA GLU A 73 -16.00 -0.84 -9.09
C GLU A 73 -14.77 -0.99 -10.00
N ILE A 74 -13.76 -1.71 -9.52
CA ILE A 74 -12.49 -1.89 -10.25
C ILE A 74 -12.16 -3.37 -10.40
N ARG A 75 -11.46 -3.69 -11.49
CA ARG A 75 -10.90 -5.01 -11.72
C ARG A 75 -9.77 -5.31 -10.74
N LEU A 76 -9.71 -6.56 -10.28
CA LEU A 76 -8.62 -7.09 -9.46
C LEU A 76 -7.88 -8.19 -10.23
N ILE A 77 -6.58 -7.97 -10.46
CA ILE A 77 -5.66 -8.99 -10.95
C ILE A 77 -4.87 -9.53 -9.75
N SER A 78 -5.04 -10.83 -9.47
CA SER A 78 -4.51 -11.49 -8.27
C SER A 78 -2.99 -11.54 -8.16
N THR A 79 -2.26 -11.16 -9.21
CA THR A 79 -0.79 -11.02 -9.17
C THR A 79 -0.33 -9.74 -8.47
N VAL A 80 -1.24 -8.83 -8.13
CA VAL A 80 -0.92 -7.57 -7.42
C VAL A 80 -0.14 -7.83 -6.14
N GLY A 81 0.86 -7.00 -5.88
CA GLY A 81 1.70 -7.06 -4.69
C GLY A 81 1.88 -5.66 -4.11
N ILE A 82 1.73 -5.54 -2.79
CA ILE A 82 1.90 -4.27 -2.07
C ILE A 82 2.99 -4.48 -1.02
N PHE A 83 4.06 -3.71 -1.14
CA PHE A 83 5.22 -3.76 -0.25
C PHE A 83 5.51 -2.37 0.29
N ILE A 84 6.08 -2.34 1.50
CA ILE A 84 6.52 -1.11 2.14
C ILE A 84 7.95 -1.30 2.63
N THR A 85 8.71 -0.22 2.63
CA THR A 85 9.99 -0.16 3.33
C THR A 85 9.95 0.98 4.33
N MET A 86 10.73 0.85 5.39
CA MET A 86 10.86 1.86 6.43
C MET A 86 12.33 1.95 6.85
N ASN A 87 12.77 3.17 7.12
CA ASN A 87 14.08 3.43 7.71
C ASN A 87 13.84 3.95 9.14
N PRO A 88 13.75 3.07 10.16
CA PRO A 88 13.58 3.50 11.53
C PRO A 88 14.85 4.22 12.02
N GLY A 89 14.70 5.19 12.93
CA GLY A 89 15.82 5.91 13.56
C GLY A 89 16.37 7.14 12.79
N TYR A 90 15.91 7.38 11.56
CA TYR A 90 16.22 8.64 10.85
C TYR A 90 15.29 9.79 11.30
N ALA A 91 15.78 11.02 11.25
CA ALA A 91 14.96 12.20 11.57
C ALA A 91 13.79 12.36 10.58
N GLY A 92 12.64 12.86 11.06
CA GLY A 92 11.43 13.04 10.25
C GLY A 92 10.69 11.73 9.94
N ARG A 93 10.91 10.67 10.73
CA ARG A 93 10.26 9.37 10.53
C ARG A 93 9.21 9.12 11.59
N THR A 94 8.02 8.77 11.15
CA THR A 94 6.90 8.40 12.02
C THR A 94 6.96 6.92 12.35
N GLU A 95 6.52 6.55 13.54
CA GLU A 95 6.14 5.16 13.75
C GLU A 95 4.88 4.84 12.94
N LEU A 96 4.83 3.64 12.38
CA LEU A 96 3.61 3.19 11.71
C LEU A 96 2.46 3.04 12.71
N PRO A 97 1.25 3.53 12.38
CA PRO A 97 0.05 3.23 13.15
C PRO A 97 -0.19 1.72 13.25
N GLU A 98 -0.80 1.26 14.34
CA GLU A 98 -1.10 -0.16 14.56
C GLU A 98 -2.03 -0.73 13.46
N SER A 99 -2.93 0.10 12.95
CA SER A 99 -3.80 -0.24 11.81
C SER A 99 -3.01 -0.60 10.55
N VAL A 100 -1.82 -0.05 10.35
CA VAL A 100 -0.93 -0.38 9.24
C VAL A 100 -0.06 -1.58 9.59
N LYS A 101 0.52 -1.60 10.80
CA LYS A 101 1.41 -2.70 11.25
C LYS A 101 0.74 -4.07 11.11
N THR A 102 -0.55 -4.17 11.43
CA THR A 102 -1.34 -5.41 11.33
C THR A 102 -1.56 -5.91 9.89
N LEU A 103 -1.40 -5.06 8.88
CA LEU A 103 -1.62 -5.42 7.47
C LEU A 103 -0.37 -6.00 6.79
N PHE A 104 0.82 -5.76 7.36
CA PHE A 104 2.09 -6.14 6.76
C PHE A 104 2.84 -7.14 7.62
N ARG A 105 3.59 -8.03 6.98
CA ARG A 105 4.51 -8.95 7.67
C ARG A 105 5.87 -8.26 7.80
N PRO A 106 6.40 -8.09 9.03
CA PRO A 106 7.69 -7.43 9.21
C PRO A 106 8.83 -8.32 8.72
N VAL A 107 9.81 -7.70 8.07
CA VAL A 107 11.09 -8.31 7.71
C VAL A 107 12.18 -7.36 8.19
N VAL A 108 13.13 -7.88 8.96
CA VAL A 108 14.29 -7.12 9.44
C VAL A 108 15.50 -7.65 8.70
N VAL A 109 16.20 -6.77 8.00
CA VAL A 109 17.48 -7.06 7.35
C VAL A 109 18.56 -6.42 8.21
N VAL A 110 19.47 -7.25 8.72
CA VAL A 110 20.60 -6.85 9.58
C VAL A 110 21.87 -6.79 8.74
#